data_AF-A0A1I1ESA9-F1
#
_entry.id   AF-A0A1I1ESA9-F1
#
_cell.length_a   1.000
_cell.length_b   1.000
_cell.length_c   1.000
_cell.angle_alpha   90.00
_cell.angle_beta   90.00
_cell.angle_gamma   90.00
#
_symmetry.space_group_name_H-M   'P 1'
#
loop_
_entity.id
_entity.type
_entity.pdbx_description
1 polymer ?
#
loop_
_entity_poly.entity_id
_entity_poly.type
_entity_poly.pdbx_seq_one_letter_code
_entity_poly.pdbx_strand_id
1 'polypeptide(L)'
;MATVFQKCKTDETNKFYPCEKNRCGHNWTVRYREPGGRTARQREKTFAKKTGPDGADAFASKVEHDKGMGVYLDPKRGAITLRA
;
A
#
# COMPACT_ATOMS: atom_id res chain seq x y z
N MET A 1 2.96 10.98 -2.47
CA MET A 1 2.05 10.72 -1.34
C MET A 1 1.42 9.34 -1.47
N ALA A 2 1.31 8.60 -0.38
CA ALA A 2 0.62 7.32 -0.27
C ALA A 2 -0.85 7.57 0.07
N THR A 3 -1.76 6.84 -0.58
CA THR A 3 -3.20 6.99 -0.40
C THR A 3 -3.78 5.69 0.15
N VAL A 4 -4.51 5.79 1.26
CA VAL A 4 -5.21 4.67 1.90
C VAL A 4 -6.69 4.73 1.54
N PHE A 5 -7.23 3.66 0.94
CA PHE A 5 -8.62 3.61 0.50
C PHE A 5 -9.16 2.17 0.52
N GLN A 6 -10.46 1.98 0.31
CA GLN A 6 -11.06 0.65 0.15
C GLN A 6 -11.51 0.48 -1.30
N LYS A 7 -11.01 -0.54 -1.99
CA LYS A 7 -11.37 -0.81 -3.40
C LYS A 7 -12.87 -1.02 -3.60
N CYS A 8 -13.57 -1.61 -2.63
CA CYS A 8 -15.01 -1.79 -2.68
C CYS A 8 -15.81 -0.48 -2.87
N LYS A 9 -15.20 0.70 -2.65
CA LYS A 9 -15.84 2.02 -2.82
C LYS A 9 -15.40 2.77 -4.07
N THR A 10 -14.29 2.37 -4.70
CA THR A 10 -13.63 3.18 -5.74
C THR A 10 -13.35 2.42 -7.03
N ASP A 11 -13.41 1.09 -6.99
CA ASP A 11 -12.97 0.23 -8.08
C ASP A 11 -14.13 -0.63 -8.56
N GLU A 12 -14.67 -0.31 -9.74
CA GLU A 12 -15.81 -0.99 -10.36
C GLU A 12 -15.52 -2.46 -10.68
N THR A 13 -14.25 -2.82 -10.81
CA THR A 13 -13.84 -4.22 -11.05
C THR A 13 -13.89 -5.07 -9.79
N ASN A 14 -14.09 -4.45 -8.62
CA ASN A 14 -14.15 -5.16 -7.36
C ASN A 14 -15.51 -5.84 -7.17
N LYS A 15 -15.51 -7.12 -6.81
CA LYS A 15 -16.72 -7.89 -6.45
C LYS A 15 -17.64 -7.17 -5.44
N PHE A 16 -17.07 -6.39 -4.53
CA PHE A 16 -17.80 -5.70 -3.48
C PHE A 16 -18.23 -4.27 -3.85
N TYR A 17 -18.00 -3.85 -5.10
CA TYR A 17 -18.44 -2.55 -5.60
C TYR A 17 -19.87 -2.64 -6.19
N PRO A 18 -20.73 -1.64 -5.95
CA PRO A 18 -20.52 -0.48 -5.09
C PRO A 18 -20.80 -0.79 -3.62
N CYS A 19 -19.86 -0.45 -2.73
CA CYS A 19 -20.09 -0.53 -1.28
C CYS A 19 -20.51 0.84 -0.73
N GLU A 20 -21.80 1.01 -0.46
CA GLU A 20 -22.37 2.27 0.05
C GLU A 20 -22.22 2.44 1.58
N LYS A 21 -21.79 1.39 2.29
CA LYS A 21 -21.65 1.44 3.75
C LYS A 21 -20.53 2.41 4.16
N ASN A 22 -20.85 3.34 5.07
CA ASN A 22 -19.88 4.25 5.65
C ASN A 22 -18.68 3.52 6.27
N ARG A 23 -18.95 2.47 7.06
CA ARG A 23 -17.93 1.55 7.60
C ARG A 23 -18.22 0.13 7.12
N CYS A 24 -17.32 -0.43 6.30
CA CYS A 24 -17.37 -1.82 5.86
C CYS A 24 -16.09 -2.55 6.27
N GLY A 25 -16.21 -3.84 6.57
CA GLY A 25 -15.08 -4.71 6.96
C GLY A 25 -14.24 -5.20 5.79
N HIS A 26 -14.35 -4.56 4.62
CA HIS A 26 -13.57 -4.94 3.44
C HIS A 26 -12.13 -4.46 3.56
N ASN A 27 -11.26 -5.11 2.78
CA ASN A 27 -9.83 -4.84 2.76
C ASN A 27 -9.51 -3.39 2.39
N TRP A 28 -8.42 -2.92 2.97
CA TRP A 28 -7.82 -1.61 2.75
C TRP A 28 -6.66 -1.73 1.79
N THR A 29 -6.57 -0.82 0.82
CA THR A 29 -5.48 -0.77 -0.13
C THR A 29 -4.72 0.53 0.07
N VAL A 30 -3.39 0.41 0.10
CA VAL A 30 -2.47 1.54 0.07
C VAL A 30 -1.88 1.62 -1.33
N ARG A 31 -2.13 2.72 -2.02
CA ARG A 31 -1.50 3.06 -3.30
C ARG A 31 -0.36 4.02 -3.02
N TYR A 32 0.85 3.66 -3.41
CA TYR A 32 2.04 4.44 -3.14
C TYR A 32 2.97 4.44 -4.35
N ARG A 33 3.79 5.47 -4.49
CA ARG A 33 4.92 5.48 -5.43
C ARG A 33 6.16 4.91 -4.77
N GLU A 34 6.92 4.10 -5.49
CA GLU A 34 8.27 3.71 -5.08
C GLU A 34 9.21 4.93 -5.11
N PRO A 35 10.27 4.96 -4.29
CA PRO A 35 11.31 5.99 -4.40
C PRO A 35 12.12 5.78 -5.68
N GLY A 36 12.46 6.89 -6.34
CA GLY A 36 13.10 6.87 -7.67
C GLY A 36 12.84 8.13 -8.51
N GLY A 37 12.29 9.20 -7.93
CA GLY A 37 12.03 10.44 -8.65
C GLY A 37 11.10 10.24 -9.85
N ARG A 38 11.54 10.63 -11.05
CA ARG A 38 10.72 10.59 -12.27
C ARG A 38 10.41 9.17 -12.77
N THR A 39 11.19 8.16 -12.38
CA THR A 39 10.99 6.76 -12.77
C THR A 39 10.25 5.95 -11.69
N ALA A 40 9.83 6.61 -10.61
CA ALA A 40 9.09 6.02 -9.51
C ALA A 40 7.80 5.31 -9.97
N ARG A 41 7.79 3.97 -9.90
CA ARG A 41 6.62 3.16 -10.25
C ARG A 41 5.55 3.28 -9.17
N GLN A 42 4.29 3.33 -9.59
CA GLN A 42 3.15 3.23 -8.69
C GLN A 42 2.89 1.76 -8.34
N ARG A 43 2.70 1.49 -7.05
CA ARG A 43 2.40 0.18 -6.48
C ARG A 43 1.14 0.26 -5.62
N GLU A 44 0.53 -0.90 -5.43
CA GLU A 44 -0.59 -1.09 -4.52
C GLU A 44 -0.31 -2.27 -3.61
N LYS A 45 -0.70 -2.14 -2.33
CA LYS A 45 -0.66 -3.23 -1.36
C LYS A 45 -1.97 -3.26 -0.58
N THR A 46 -2.50 -4.46 -0.38
CA THR A 46 -3.79 -4.70 0.29
C THR A 46 -3.58 -5.25 1.69
N PHE A 47 -4.43 -4.83 2.63
CA PHE A 47 -4.40 -5.11 4.06
C PHE A 47 -5.81 -5.44 4.55
N ALA A 48 -5.92 -6.32 5.54
CA ALA A 48 -7.22 -6.65 6.14
C ALA A 48 -7.72 -5.54 7.08
N LYS A 49 -6.80 -4.84 7.77
CA LYS A 49 -7.12 -3.81 8.77
C LYS A 49 -6.61 -2.44 8.32
N LYS A 50 -7.36 -1.39 8.67
CA LYS A 50 -6.93 0.00 8.44
C LYS A 50 -5.83 0.40 9.41
N THR A 51 -6.11 0.22 10.70
CA THR A 51 -5.27 0.64 11.83
C THR A 51 -4.53 -0.55 12.44
N GLY A 52 -3.53 -0.24 13.27
CA GLY A 52 -2.67 -1.23 13.95
C GLY A 52 -1.28 -1.33 13.32
N PRO A 53 -0.35 -2.08 13.95
CA PRO A 53 1.04 -2.20 13.50
C PRO A 53 1.16 -2.79 12.09
N ASP A 54 0.29 -3.75 11.75
CA ASP A 54 0.19 -4.36 10.41
C ASP A 54 -0.92 -3.73 9.54
N GLY A 55 -1.43 -2.57 9.95
CA GLY A 55 -2.51 -1.86 9.27
C GLY A 55 -2.04 -1.07 8.05
N ALA A 56 -3.00 -0.73 7.19
CA ALA A 56 -2.78 0.13 6.03
C ALA A 56 -2.18 1.50 6.40
N ASP A 57 -2.62 2.11 7.50
CA ASP A 57 -2.16 3.43 7.95
C ASP A 57 -0.68 3.39 8.38
N ALA A 58 -0.28 2.37 9.13
CA ALA A 58 1.11 2.20 9.56
C ALA A 58 2.06 2.01 8.37
N PHE A 59 1.63 1.23 7.36
CA PHE A 59 2.40 1.05 6.13
C PHE A 59 2.50 2.35 5.32
N ALA A 60 1.41 3.12 5.21
CA ALA A 60 1.43 4.40 4.50
C ALA A 60 2.40 5.39 5.16
N SER A 61 2.37 5.51 6.49
CA SER A 61 3.31 6.34 7.26
C SER A 61 4.75 5.89 7.06
N LYS A 62 5.02 4.58 7.10
CA LYS A 62 6.35 4.02 6.83
C LYS A 62 6.84 4.40 5.43
N VAL A 63 6.01 4.20 4.40
CA VAL A 63 6.41 4.49 3.02
C VAL A 63 6.68 5.98 2.80
N GLU A 64 5.90 6.88 3.41
CA GLU A 64 6.18 8.31 3.31
C GLU A 64 7.43 8.71 4.10
N HIS A 65 7.67 8.12 5.28
CA HIS A 65 8.90 8.32 6.03
C HIS A 65 10.14 7.85 5.25
N ASP A 66 10.11 6.63 4.70
CA ASP A 66 11.21 6.06 3.92
C ASP A 66 11.54 6.91 2.67
N LYS A 67 10.53 7.53 2.05
CA LYS A 67 10.73 8.48 0.95
C LYS A 67 11.47 9.75 1.40
N GLY A 68 11.07 10.31 2.54
CA GLY A 68 11.68 11.53 3.09
C GLY A 68 13.13 11.32 3.51
N MET A 69 13.45 10.12 4.00
CA MET A 69 14.81 9.77 4.43
C MET A 69 15.74 9.41 3.25
N GLY A 70 15.23 9.26 2.03
CA GLY A 70 16.02 8.83 0.86
C GLY A 70 16.53 7.39 0.94
N VAL A 71 16.22 6.67 2.02
CA VAL A 71 16.67 5.30 2.31
C VAL A 71 15.46 4.38 2.27
N TYR A 72 15.04 3.96 1.08
CA TYR A 72 14.17 2.80 0.95
C TYR A 72 15.00 1.60 0.50
N LEU A 73 15.44 0.83 1.49
CA LEU A 73 15.84 -0.57 1.28
C LEU A 73 14.54 -1.36 1.14
N ASP A 74 14.19 -1.77 -0.08
CA ASP A 74 13.11 -2.73 -0.29
C ASP A 74 13.44 -3.99 0.53
N PRO A 75 12.67 -4.36 1.57
CA PRO A 75 12.95 -5.54 2.37
C PRO A 75 12.93 -6.82 1.52
N LYS A 76 12.27 -6.80 0.35
CA LYS A 76 12.24 -7.90 -0.60
C LYS A 76 13.45 -7.93 -1.54
N ARG A 77 14.25 -6.87 -1.64
CA ARG A 77 15.51 -6.88 -2.43
C ARG A 77 16.53 -7.87 -1.86
N GLY A 78 16.49 -8.16 -0.56
CA GLY A 78 17.34 -9.18 0.08
C GLY A 78 16.88 -10.61 -0.15
N ALA A 79 15.69 -10.84 -0.75
CA ALA A 79 15.14 -12.16 -0.99
C ALA A 79 15.53 -12.75 -2.36
N ILE A 80 16.60 -12.25 -2.98
CA ILE A 80 17.21 -12.89 -4.15
C ILE A 80 18.01 -14.08 -3.61
N THR A 81 17.44 -15.28 -3.64
CA THR A 81 18.19 -16.50 -3.41
C THR A 81 19.16 -16.69 -4.58
N LEU A 82 20.44 -16.38 -4.39
CA LEU A 82 21.49 -16.83 -5.31
C LEU A 82 21.49 -18.36 -5.29
N ARG A 83 21.16 -18.98 -6.42
CA ARG A 83 21.44 -20.41 -6.61
C ARG A 83 22.96 -20.55 -6.80
N ALA A 84 23.56 -21.39 -5.96
CA ALA A 84 24.95 -21.83 -6.09
C ALA A 84 25.11 -22.71 -7.34
#